data_AF-A0A929TLY9-F1
#
_entry.id   AF-A0A929TLY9-F1
#
_cell.length_a   1.000
_cell.length_b   1.000
_cell.length_c   1.000
_cell.angle_alpha   90.00
_cell.angle_beta   90.00
_cell.angle_gamma   90.00
#
_symmetry.space_group_name_H-M   'P 1'
#
loop_
_entity.id
_entity.type
_entity.pdbx_description
1 polymer ?
#
loop_
_entity_poly.entity_id
_entity_poly.type
_entity_poly.pdbx_seq_one_letter_code
_entity_poly.pdbx_strand_id
1 'polypeptide(L)'
;VTEYHLSFTKRESPLTNGILKLHFIISKLLGPLIIPACKAIGADPALFGSILANDMGGYSLAMELAQDERAGLFAGNIVASMLGCTLVFSIPVGLGLIEKEDRPYFSKGLLIGLITIPIGCLVGGVIAGFPAGMILQNTFPILIIAALLSLGLKCIPEKMIRGCTIFGQFITIIIYIGLACAAFEHITGVVIIRGMAPIMEGMDAIAGIAIVLLGTFPVLTILTKLLDRPLNAVGKKIGMDSTSAAGIVFTLANSVPVYTMMKDMNKRGIIINTAWLVPATAALGDHLGFTAGVQPSMITPVVIGKIAAGIFAIALSYLLTRNMEQEQVSAK
;
A
#
# COMPACT_ATOMS: atom_id res chain seq x y z
N VAL A 1 23.53 -41.05 20.44
CA VAL A 1 23.80 -41.44 19.03
C VAL A 1 23.21 -42.83 18.88
N THR A 2 21.89 -42.99 18.70
CA THR A 2 21.19 -42.96 17.41
C THR A 2 19.68 -42.96 17.66
N GLU A 3 19.12 -41.87 18.19
CA GLU A 3 17.65 -41.71 18.34
C GLU A 3 17.16 -40.25 18.32
N TYR A 4 18.07 -39.28 18.19
CA TYR A 4 17.76 -37.84 18.14
C TYR A 4 17.71 -37.26 16.72
N HIS A 5 17.76 -38.10 15.67
CA HIS A 5 17.89 -37.66 14.28
C HIS A 5 16.62 -37.74 13.43
N LEU A 6 15.45 -38.08 14.00
CA LEU A 6 14.20 -38.29 13.25
C LEU A 6 13.05 -37.32 13.54
N SER A 7 13.28 -36.27 14.33
CA SER A 7 12.26 -35.26 14.68
C SER A 7 12.43 -33.90 13.94
N PHE A 8 13.20 -33.86 12.86
CA PHE A 8 13.49 -32.63 12.08
C PHE A 8 12.74 -32.47 10.75
N THR A 9 11.73 -33.29 10.48
CA THR A 9 10.90 -33.18 9.26
C THR A 9 9.42 -33.08 9.60
N LYS A 10 9.04 -31.94 10.16
CA LYS A 10 7.70 -31.29 10.17
C LYS A 10 7.64 -30.30 11.34
N ARG A 11 8.39 -29.19 11.23
CA ARG A 11 7.99 -27.94 11.90
C ARG A 11 7.24 -27.13 10.86
N GLU A 12 5.94 -27.42 10.71
CA GLU A 12 5.01 -26.39 10.28
C GLU A 12 5.16 -25.25 11.29
N SER A 13 5.45 -24.04 10.82
CA SER A 13 5.72 -22.92 11.70
C SER A 13 4.46 -22.60 12.51
N PRO A 14 4.57 -22.44 13.85
CA PRO A 14 3.44 -22.02 14.70
C PRO A 14 2.83 -20.68 14.29
N LEU A 15 3.52 -19.90 13.45
CA LEU A 15 3.12 -18.60 12.91
C LEU A 15 2.02 -18.69 11.84
N THR A 16 1.80 -19.85 11.22
CA THR A 16 0.81 -20.01 10.14
C THR A 16 -0.63 -20.18 10.63
N ASN A 17 -0.85 -20.40 11.93
CA ASN A 17 -2.18 -20.66 12.51
C ASN A 17 -2.77 -19.46 13.28
N GLY A 18 -2.09 -18.31 13.28
CA GLY A 18 -2.49 -17.10 14.01
C GLY A 18 -2.50 -15.87 13.09
N ILE A 19 -3.44 -15.81 12.13
CA ILE A 19 -3.62 -14.61 11.28
C ILE A 19 -5.12 -14.25 11.20
N LEU A 20 -5.54 -13.37 12.11
CA LEU A 20 -6.70 -12.44 12.12
C LEU A 20 -8.05 -12.83 11.44
N LYS A 21 -9.04 -13.28 12.25
CA LYS A 21 -10.39 -13.72 11.80
C LYS A 21 -11.55 -12.69 11.83
N LEU A 22 -11.29 -11.37 11.80
CA LEU A 22 -12.34 -10.41 11.39
C LEU A 22 -12.62 -10.54 9.87
N HIS A 23 -11.57 -10.86 9.12
CA HIS A 23 -11.61 -11.26 7.72
C HIS A 23 -12.40 -12.55 7.47
N PHE A 24 -12.52 -13.44 8.47
CA PHE A 24 -13.31 -14.66 8.34
C PHE A 24 -14.81 -14.38 8.24
N ILE A 25 -15.29 -13.35 8.95
CA ILE A 25 -16.68 -12.88 8.82
C ILE A 25 -16.88 -12.23 7.45
N ILE A 26 -15.93 -11.39 7.02
CA ILE A 26 -15.97 -10.75 5.69
C ILE A 26 -15.90 -11.82 4.58
N SER A 27 -15.04 -12.83 4.71
CA SER A 27 -14.87 -13.96 3.81
C SER A 27 -16.10 -14.87 3.82
N LYS A 28 -16.72 -15.16 4.97
CA LYS A 28 -17.97 -15.93 5.00
C LYS A 28 -19.16 -15.17 4.44
N LEU A 29 -19.23 -13.86 4.68
CA LEU A 29 -20.35 -13.01 4.23
C LEU A 29 -20.25 -12.68 2.74
N LEU A 30 -19.04 -12.32 2.28
CA LEU A 30 -18.81 -11.85 0.92
C LEU A 30 -18.16 -12.91 0.01
N GLY A 31 -17.48 -13.91 0.55
CA GLY A 31 -16.84 -14.99 -0.20
C GLY A 31 -17.80 -15.74 -1.14
N PRO A 32 -19.06 -16.04 -0.77
CA PRO A 32 -20.03 -16.61 -1.69
C PRO A 32 -20.30 -15.76 -2.95
N LEU A 33 -20.06 -14.45 -2.88
CA LEU A 33 -20.18 -13.51 -4.01
C LEU A 33 -18.83 -13.30 -4.73
N ILE A 34 -17.76 -13.12 -3.96
CA ILE A 34 -16.42 -12.78 -4.46
C ILE A 34 -15.78 -13.98 -5.16
N ILE A 35 -15.83 -15.17 -4.56
CA ILE A 35 -15.12 -16.35 -5.07
C ILE A 35 -15.62 -16.73 -6.47
N PRO A 36 -16.95 -16.80 -6.75
CA PRO A 36 -17.43 -17.07 -8.10
C PRO A 36 -17.07 -15.95 -9.09
N ALA A 37 -17.13 -14.68 -8.67
CA ALA A 37 -16.78 -13.56 -9.52
C ALA A 37 -15.29 -13.55 -9.92
N CYS A 38 -14.39 -13.81 -8.97
CA CYS A 38 -12.95 -13.93 -9.21
C CYS A 38 -12.65 -15.14 -10.12
N LYS A 39 -13.28 -16.28 -9.89
CA LYS A 39 -13.15 -17.46 -10.75
C LYS A 39 -13.63 -17.21 -12.17
N ALA A 40 -14.72 -16.47 -12.35
CA ALA A 40 -15.25 -16.13 -13.68
C ALA A 40 -14.28 -15.29 -14.51
N ILE A 41 -13.44 -14.48 -13.87
CA ILE A 41 -12.38 -13.69 -14.53
C ILE A 41 -11.00 -14.38 -14.51
N GLY A 42 -10.92 -15.62 -14.00
CA GLY A 42 -9.69 -16.41 -13.93
C GLY A 42 -8.68 -15.94 -12.88
N ALA A 43 -9.10 -15.15 -11.90
CA ALA A 43 -8.25 -14.60 -10.85
C ALA A 43 -8.49 -15.29 -9.50
N ASP A 44 -7.47 -15.27 -8.64
CA ASP A 44 -7.59 -15.83 -7.30
C ASP A 44 -8.42 -14.88 -6.40
N PRO A 45 -9.35 -15.40 -5.58
CA PRO A 45 -10.13 -14.60 -4.63
C PRO A 45 -9.28 -13.77 -3.66
N ALA A 46 -8.01 -14.12 -3.45
CA ALA A 46 -7.03 -13.34 -2.68
C ALA A 46 -6.98 -11.85 -3.09
N LEU A 47 -7.23 -11.53 -4.37
CA LEU A 47 -7.24 -10.16 -4.87
C LEU A 47 -8.24 -9.24 -4.17
N PHE A 48 -9.31 -9.79 -3.60
CA PHE A 48 -10.25 -9.00 -2.82
C PHE A 48 -9.60 -8.41 -1.56
N GLY A 49 -8.61 -9.10 -0.99
CA GLY A 49 -7.80 -8.59 0.12
C GLY A 49 -7.06 -7.29 -0.23
N SER A 50 -6.73 -7.09 -1.51
CA SER A 50 -6.01 -5.92 -1.99
C SER A 50 -6.82 -4.61 -2.02
N ILE A 51 -8.09 -4.64 -1.57
CA ILE A 51 -8.90 -3.42 -1.37
C ILE A 51 -8.45 -2.68 -0.11
N LEU A 52 -7.85 -3.39 0.86
CA LEU A 52 -7.25 -2.82 2.06
C LEU A 52 -5.73 -2.74 1.92
N ALA A 53 -5.10 -1.80 2.63
CA ALA A 53 -3.63 -1.79 2.75
C ALA A 53 -3.14 -3.10 3.41
N ASN A 54 -1.93 -3.53 3.09
CA ASN A 54 -1.38 -4.80 3.58
C ASN A 54 -1.36 -4.87 5.11
N ASP A 55 -0.95 -3.77 5.74
CA ASP A 55 -0.87 -3.55 7.18
C ASP A 55 -2.22 -3.17 7.84
N MET A 56 -3.23 -2.80 7.04
CA MET A 56 -4.60 -2.54 7.49
C MET A 56 -5.52 -3.77 7.36
N GLY A 57 -4.95 -4.97 7.30
CA GLY A 57 -5.67 -6.24 7.19
C GLY A 57 -5.76 -6.82 5.78
N GLY A 58 -5.32 -6.09 4.75
CA GLY A 58 -5.33 -6.57 3.36
C GLY A 58 -4.50 -7.83 3.15
N TYR A 59 -3.36 -7.95 3.86
CA TYR A 59 -2.56 -9.17 3.83
C TYR A 59 -3.32 -10.37 4.39
N SER A 60 -3.86 -10.23 5.60
CA SER A 60 -4.60 -11.30 6.27
C SER A 60 -5.84 -11.72 5.48
N LEU A 61 -6.59 -10.76 4.92
CA LEU A 61 -7.75 -11.04 4.08
C LEU A 61 -7.37 -11.79 2.80
N ALA A 62 -6.27 -11.38 2.14
CA ALA A 62 -5.78 -12.03 0.94
C ALA A 62 -5.36 -13.47 1.21
N MET A 63 -4.61 -13.71 2.29
CA MET A 63 -4.17 -15.05 2.68
C MET A 63 -5.35 -15.98 3.03
N GLU A 64 -6.39 -15.46 3.67
CA GLU A 64 -7.59 -16.23 4.03
C GLU A 64 -8.45 -16.59 2.81
N LEU A 65 -8.54 -15.68 1.82
CA LEU A 65 -9.30 -15.91 0.59
C LEU A 65 -8.52 -16.71 -0.46
N ALA A 66 -7.22 -16.83 -0.29
CA ALA A 66 -6.32 -17.45 -1.25
C ALA A 66 -6.68 -18.92 -1.50
N GLN A 67 -6.78 -19.29 -2.77
CA GLN A 67 -6.78 -20.70 -3.15
C GLN A 67 -5.35 -21.21 -3.41
N ASP A 68 -4.48 -20.34 -3.93
CA ASP A 68 -3.04 -20.54 -4.00
C ASP A 68 -2.35 -19.60 -3.00
N GLU A 69 -1.55 -20.14 -2.08
CA GLU A 69 -0.78 -19.35 -1.10
C GLU A 69 0.05 -18.25 -1.77
N ARG A 70 0.62 -18.50 -2.94
CA ARG A 70 1.39 -17.51 -3.71
C ARG A 70 0.51 -16.35 -4.17
N ALA A 71 -0.77 -16.61 -4.46
CA ALA A 71 -1.74 -15.57 -4.78
C ALA A 71 -2.13 -14.75 -3.56
N GLY A 72 -2.26 -15.39 -2.40
CA GLY A 72 -2.36 -14.70 -1.12
C GLY A 72 -1.17 -13.77 -0.88
N LEU A 73 0.06 -14.27 -1.02
CA LEU A 73 1.28 -13.48 -0.83
C LEU A 73 1.38 -12.33 -1.83
N PHE A 74 1.07 -12.57 -3.10
CA PHE A 74 1.05 -11.56 -4.16
C PHE A 74 0.02 -10.46 -3.88
N ALA A 75 -1.24 -10.83 -3.71
CA ALA A 75 -2.34 -9.90 -3.47
C ALA A 75 -2.17 -9.14 -2.15
N GLY A 76 -1.77 -9.85 -1.11
CA GLY A 76 -1.69 -9.36 0.27
C GLY A 76 -0.45 -8.53 0.57
N ASN A 77 0.71 -8.81 -0.04
CA ASN A 77 1.92 -8.01 0.19
C ASN A 77 2.15 -6.97 -0.90
N ILE A 78 2.10 -7.38 -2.18
CA ILE A 78 2.49 -6.51 -3.30
C ILE A 78 1.32 -5.61 -3.71
N VAL A 79 0.17 -6.20 -4.01
CA VAL A 79 -0.96 -5.42 -4.56
C VAL A 79 -1.60 -4.55 -3.49
N ALA A 80 -1.88 -5.11 -2.31
CA ALA A 80 -2.49 -4.40 -1.18
C ALA A 80 -1.65 -3.19 -0.72
N SER A 81 -0.32 -3.31 -0.69
CA SER A 81 0.57 -2.21 -0.31
C SER A 81 0.61 -1.05 -1.31
N MET A 82 0.02 -1.20 -2.50
CA MET A 82 -0.11 -0.15 -3.51
C MET A 82 -1.57 0.24 -3.72
N LEU A 83 -2.38 -0.67 -4.28
CA LEU A 83 -3.78 -0.41 -4.60
C LEU A 83 -4.61 -0.18 -3.34
N GLY A 84 -4.53 -1.11 -2.40
CA GLY A 84 -5.28 -1.04 -1.15
C GLY A 84 -4.91 0.18 -0.34
N CYS A 85 -3.61 0.41 -0.13
CA CYS A 85 -3.09 1.63 0.50
C CYS A 85 -3.64 2.90 -0.17
N THR A 86 -3.69 2.96 -1.50
CA THR A 86 -4.24 4.13 -2.19
C THR A 86 -5.72 4.34 -1.89
N LEU A 87 -6.51 3.26 -1.88
CA LEU A 87 -7.95 3.30 -1.69
C LEU A 87 -8.37 3.71 -0.27
N VAL A 88 -7.77 3.09 0.75
CA VAL A 88 -8.17 3.31 2.15
C VAL A 88 -7.35 4.35 2.89
N PHE A 89 -6.19 4.75 2.34
CA PHE A 89 -5.30 5.70 2.97
C PHE A 89 -5.03 6.92 2.08
N SER A 90 -4.36 6.76 0.93
CA SER A 90 -3.85 7.94 0.21
C SER A 90 -4.92 8.89 -0.30
N ILE A 91 -6.02 8.37 -0.85
CA ILE A 91 -7.15 9.20 -1.29
C ILE A 91 -7.82 9.92 -0.09
N PRO A 92 -8.36 9.21 0.92
CA PRO A 92 -9.10 9.88 1.99
C PRO A 92 -8.22 10.79 2.86
N VAL A 93 -7.01 10.32 3.24
CA VAL A 93 -6.11 11.09 4.11
C VAL A 93 -5.48 12.24 3.36
N GLY A 94 -5.00 12.01 2.12
CA GLY A 94 -4.42 13.07 1.29
C GLY A 94 -5.39 14.23 1.09
N LEU A 95 -6.64 13.95 0.68
CA LEU A 95 -7.64 15.00 0.43
C LEU A 95 -8.13 15.71 1.71
N GLY A 96 -7.99 15.06 2.86
CA GLY A 96 -8.27 15.65 4.17
C GLY A 96 -7.17 16.60 4.65
N LEU A 97 -5.92 16.38 4.25
CA LEU A 97 -4.76 17.13 4.72
C LEU A 97 -4.28 18.23 3.74
N ILE A 98 -4.50 18.06 2.43
CA ILE A 98 -4.06 19.04 1.43
C ILE A 98 -5.02 20.23 1.31
N GLU A 99 -4.48 21.37 0.91
CA GLU A 99 -5.25 22.58 0.64
C GLU A 99 -6.18 22.40 -0.56
N LYS A 100 -7.32 23.09 -0.55
CA LYS A 100 -8.35 22.95 -1.61
C LYS A 100 -7.81 23.28 -3.00
N GLU A 101 -6.88 24.22 -3.09
CA GLU A 101 -6.26 24.70 -4.32
C GLU A 101 -5.31 23.66 -4.95
N ASP A 102 -4.78 22.73 -4.15
CA ASP A 102 -3.84 21.69 -4.60
C ASP A 102 -4.54 20.40 -5.05
N ARG A 103 -5.81 20.22 -4.68
CA ARG A 103 -6.61 19.02 -5.01
C ARG A 103 -6.62 18.65 -6.49
N PRO A 104 -6.71 19.58 -7.46
CA PRO A 104 -6.65 19.22 -8.88
C PRO A 104 -5.32 18.59 -9.29
N TYR A 105 -4.20 19.12 -8.76
CA TYR A 105 -2.85 18.63 -9.05
C TYR A 105 -2.59 17.29 -8.37
N PHE A 106 -3.02 17.16 -7.12
CA PHE A 106 -3.01 15.90 -6.39
C PHE A 106 -3.82 14.82 -7.13
N SER A 107 -5.05 15.13 -7.53
CA SER A 107 -5.91 14.18 -8.26
C SER A 107 -5.25 13.75 -9.58
N LYS A 108 -4.66 14.68 -10.33
CA LYS A 108 -3.93 14.34 -11.57
C LYS A 108 -2.76 13.39 -11.30
N GLY A 109 -2.00 13.60 -10.22
CA GLY A 109 -0.93 12.69 -9.83
C GLY A 109 -1.46 11.32 -9.38
N LEU A 110 -2.56 11.26 -8.63
CA LEU A 110 -3.20 10.00 -8.22
C LEU A 110 -3.56 9.12 -9.44
N LEU A 111 -4.17 9.73 -10.47
CA LEU A 111 -4.53 9.06 -11.72
C LEU A 111 -3.31 8.40 -12.38
N ILE A 112 -2.21 9.16 -12.47
CA ILE A 112 -0.97 8.68 -13.08
C ILE A 112 -0.38 7.53 -12.27
N GLY A 113 -0.33 7.68 -10.94
CA GLY A 113 0.16 6.66 -10.03
C GLY A 113 -0.63 5.34 -10.13
N LEU A 114 -1.96 5.41 -10.15
CA LEU A 114 -2.84 4.23 -10.23
C LEU A 114 -2.55 3.39 -11.48
N ILE A 115 -2.34 4.03 -12.63
CA ILE A 115 -2.05 3.37 -13.90
C ILE A 115 -0.72 2.59 -13.85
N THR A 116 0.21 2.97 -12.97
CA THR A 116 1.52 2.29 -12.84
C THR A 116 1.54 1.11 -11.88
N ILE A 117 0.50 0.93 -11.04
CA ILE A 117 0.43 -0.18 -10.08
C ILE A 117 0.62 -1.56 -10.74
N PRO A 118 -0.02 -1.87 -11.89
CA PRO A 118 0.21 -3.15 -12.56
C PRO A 118 1.68 -3.44 -12.85
N ILE A 119 2.49 -2.43 -13.18
CA ILE A 119 3.92 -2.60 -13.43
C ILE A 119 4.64 -3.06 -12.15
N GLY A 120 4.32 -2.44 -11.02
CA GLY A 120 4.86 -2.85 -9.72
C GLY A 120 4.44 -4.25 -9.32
N CYS A 121 3.22 -4.65 -9.67
CA CYS A 121 2.72 -6.01 -9.46
C CYS A 121 3.53 -7.01 -10.28
N LEU A 122 3.74 -6.75 -11.58
CA LEU A 122 4.56 -7.61 -12.44
C LEU A 122 5.99 -7.75 -11.91
N VAL A 123 6.66 -6.63 -11.62
CA VAL A 123 8.04 -6.63 -11.13
C VAL A 123 8.14 -7.34 -9.78
N GLY A 124 7.28 -6.98 -8.81
CA GLY A 124 7.28 -7.61 -7.49
C GLY A 124 7.01 -9.11 -7.57
N GLY A 125 6.06 -9.55 -8.39
CA GLY A 125 5.74 -10.97 -8.57
C GLY A 125 6.91 -11.75 -9.18
N VAL A 126 7.62 -11.18 -10.15
CA VAL A 126 8.81 -11.79 -10.76
C VAL A 126 9.94 -11.91 -9.74
N ILE A 127 10.20 -10.85 -8.96
CA ILE A 127 11.21 -10.88 -7.90
C ILE A 127 10.87 -11.90 -6.80
N ALA A 128 9.58 -12.10 -6.52
CA ALA A 128 9.11 -13.15 -5.59
C ALA A 128 9.25 -14.57 -6.17
N GLY A 129 9.62 -14.73 -7.44
CA GLY A 129 9.74 -16.03 -8.09
C GLY A 129 8.40 -16.71 -8.39
N PHE A 130 7.30 -15.93 -8.47
CA PHE A 130 5.98 -16.50 -8.74
C PHE A 130 5.81 -16.89 -10.21
N PRO A 131 4.96 -17.89 -10.52
CA PRO A 131 4.72 -18.31 -11.89
C PRO A 131 4.12 -17.18 -12.75
N ALA A 132 4.69 -16.94 -13.93
CA ALA A 132 4.25 -15.85 -14.81
C ALA A 132 2.75 -15.89 -15.14
N GLY A 133 2.18 -17.08 -15.38
CA GLY A 133 0.75 -17.24 -15.65
C GLY A 133 -0.12 -16.72 -14.49
N MET A 134 0.26 -17.06 -13.26
CA MET A 134 -0.44 -16.61 -12.05
C MET A 134 -0.30 -15.10 -11.85
N ILE A 135 0.90 -14.54 -12.08
CA ILE A 135 1.13 -13.09 -12.00
C ILE A 135 0.22 -12.35 -12.99
N LEU A 136 0.19 -12.80 -14.25
CA LEU A 136 -0.60 -12.14 -15.31
C LEU A 136 -2.11 -12.24 -15.06
N GLN A 137 -2.60 -13.42 -14.66
CA GLN A 137 -4.01 -13.65 -14.33
C GLN A 137 -4.48 -12.75 -13.19
N ASN A 138 -3.65 -12.55 -12.16
CA ASN A 138 -4.00 -11.71 -11.03
C ASN A 138 -3.72 -10.22 -11.27
N THR A 139 -2.82 -9.87 -12.20
CA THR A 139 -2.54 -8.48 -12.58
C THR A 139 -3.61 -7.90 -13.50
N PHE A 140 -4.24 -8.72 -14.33
CA PHE A 140 -5.25 -8.24 -15.29
C PHE A 140 -6.46 -7.56 -14.62
N PRO A 141 -7.10 -8.13 -13.57
CA PRO A 141 -8.15 -7.44 -12.82
C PRO A 141 -7.67 -6.12 -12.20
N ILE A 142 -6.43 -6.07 -11.70
CA ILE A 142 -5.84 -4.87 -11.09
C ILE A 142 -5.73 -3.76 -12.14
N LEU A 143 -5.34 -4.10 -13.37
CA LEU A 143 -5.29 -3.15 -14.49
C LEU A 143 -6.69 -2.58 -14.79
N ILE A 144 -7.72 -3.43 -14.80
CA ILE A 144 -9.12 -2.98 -15.00
C ILE A 144 -9.54 -2.04 -13.87
N ILE A 145 -9.31 -2.43 -12.61
CA ILE A 145 -9.67 -1.61 -11.45
C ILE A 145 -8.92 -0.27 -11.49
N ALA A 146 -7.61 -0.28 -11.76
CA ALA A 146 -6.82 0.94 -11.88
C ALA A 146 -7.34 1.85 -13.00
N ALA A 147 -7.72 1.30 -14.16
CA ALA A 147 -8.29 2.05 -15.26
C ALA A 147 -9.67 2.64 -14.92
N LEU A 148 -10.55 1.86 -14.27
CA LEU A 148 -11.88 2.32 -13.83
C LEU A 148 -11.79 3.39 -12.75
N LEU A 149 -10.92 3.22 -11.76
CA LEU A 149 -10.66 4.22 -10.73
C LEU A 149 -10.09 5.50 -11.36
N SER A 150 -9.17 5.35 -12.32
CA SER A 150 -8.61 6.49 -13.02
C SER A 150 -9.66 7.23 -13.86
N LEU A 151 -10.54 6.50 -14.54
CA LEU A 151 -11.65 7.10 -15.29
C LEU A 151 -12.64 7.80 -14.34
N GLY A 152 -12.99 7.16 -13.23
CA GLY A 152 -13.89 7.70 -12.21
C GLY A 152 -13.35 8.98 -11.59
N LEU A 153 -12.08 9.00 -11.19
CA LEU A 153 -11.42 10.19 -10.64
C LEU A 153 -11.28 11.31 -11.68
N LYS A 154 -11.19 10.99 -12.97
CA LYS A 154 -11.18 11.98 -14.06
C LYS A 154 -12.58 12.57 -14.32
N CYS A 155 -13.61 11.74 -14.35
CA CYS A 155 -14.96 12.14 -14.77
C CYS A 155 -15.82 12.67 -13.62
N ILE A 156 -15.70 12.08 -12.43
CA ILE A 156 -16.54 12.37 -11.25
C ILE A 156 -15.71 12.36 -9.94
N PRO A 157 -14.64 13.18 -9.85
CA PRO A 157 -13.69 13.17 -8.71
C PRO A 157 -14.39 13.30 -7.37
N GLU A 158 -15.26 14.29 -7.18
CA GLU A 158 -15.93 14.53 -5.89
C GLU A 158 -16.76 13.33 -5.40
N LYS A 159 -17.42 12.62 -6.32
CA LYS A 159 -18.20 11.41 -5.97
C LYS A 159 -17.29 10.24 -5.62
N MET A 160 -16.21 10.04 -6.37
CA MET A 160 -15.21 9.01 -6.08
C MET A 160 -14.55 9.22 -4.73
N ILE A 161 -14.15 10.46 -4.45
CA ILE A 161 -13.55 10.88 -3.19
C ILE A 161 -14.51 10.58 -2.04
N ARG A 162 -15.77 11.05 -2.15
CA ARG A 162 -16.79 10.78 -1.14
C ARG A 162 -17.02 9.29 -0.92
N GLY A 163 -17.02 8.50 -2.00
CA GLY A 163 -17.12 7.04 -1.93
C GLY A 163 -15.95 6.40 -1.17
N CYS A 164 -14.71 6.77 -1.50
CA CYS A 164 -13.50 6.27 -0.83
C CYS A 164 -13.48 6.70 0.65
N THR A 165 -13.89 7.93 0.97
CA THR A 165 -13.99 8.40 2.36
C THR A 165 -15.02 7.62 3.16
N ILE A 166 -16.23 7.40 2.62
CA ILE A 166 -17.27 6.61 3.29
C ILE A 166 -16.77 5.17 3.49
N PHE A 167 -16.14 4.59 2.47
CA PHE A 167 -15.57 3.25 2.55
C PHE A 167 -14.48 3.17 3.62
N GLY A 168 -13.53 4.10 3.64
CA GLY A 168 -12.48 4.18 4.66
C GLY A 168 -13.06 4.34 6.06
N GLN A 169 -14.04 5.22 6.26
CA GLN A 169 -14.72 5.40 7.55
C GLN A 169 -15.44 4.12 8.01
N PHE A 170 -16.10 3.42 7.10
CA PHE A 170 -16.75 2.15 7.38
C PHE A 170 -15.74 1.09 7.84
N ILE A 171 -14.60 0.97 7.16
CA ILE A 171 -13.51 0.08 7.56
C ILE A 171 -12.96 0.46 8.94
N THR A 172 -12.74 1.75 9.21
CA THR A 172 -12.27 2.23 10.52
C THR A 172 -13.23 1.86 11.66
N ILE A 173 -14.54 1.97 11.45
CA ILE A 173 -15.54 1.55 12.43
C ILE A 173 -15.42 0.04 12.72
N ILE A 174 -15.31 -0.78 11.67
CA ILE A 174 -15.13 -2.23 11.80
C ILE A 174 -13.85 -2.55 12.59
N ILE A 175 -12.74 -1.86 12.29
CA ILE A 175 -11.46 -2.04 12.99
C ILE A 175 -11.61 -1.71 14.48
N TYR A 176 -12.27 -0.60 14.83
CA TYR A 176 -12.47 -0.23 16.23
C TYR A 176 -13.34 -1.22 17.01
N ILE A 177 -14.42 -1.71 16.40
CA ILE A 177 -15.25 -2.76 17.00
C ILE A 177 -14.42 -4.03 17.20
N GLY A 178 -13.66 -4.45 16.18
CA GLY A 178 -12.78 -5.59 16.25
C GLY A 178 -11.75 -5.46 17.38
N LEU A 179 -11.04 -4.33 17.42
CA LEU A 179 -10.05 -4.04 18.46
C LEU A 179 -10.65 -4.06 19.87
N ALA A 180 -11.81 -3.44 20.06
CA ALA A 180 -12.51 -3.43 21.35
C ALA A 180 -12.90 -4.84 21.79
N CYS A 181 -13.43 -5.67 20.87
CA CYS A 181 -13.77 -7.07 21.16
C CYS A 181 -12.51 -7.88 21.48
N ALA A 182 -11.43 -7.72 20.71
CA ALA A 182 -10.16 -8.42 20.92
C ALA A 182 -9.55 -8.10 22.29
N ALA A 183 -9.55 -6.82 22.66
CA ALA A 183 -9.02 -6.35 23.94
C ALA A 183 -9.86 -6.88 25.11
N PHE A 184 -11.19 -6.83 24.99
CA PHE A 184 -12.09 -7.38 26.00
C PHE A 184 -11.90 -8.89 26.17
N GLU A 185 -11.85 -9.66 25.08
CA GLU A 185 -11.62 -11.10 25.11
C GLU A 185 -10.27 -11.44 25.74
N HIS A 186 -9.20 -10.69 25.43
CA HIS A 186 -7.88 -10.90 26.02
C HIS A 186 -7.84 -10.67 27.53
N ILE A 187 -8.53 -9.64 28.03
CA ILE A 187 -8.53 -9.29 29.46
C ILE A 187 -9.47 -10.20 30.26
N THR A 188 -10.64 -10.54 29.70
CA THR A 188 -11.72 -11.22 30.45
C THR A 188 -11.79 -12.72 30.19
N GLY A 189 -11.20 -13.21 29.10
CA GLY A 189 -11.35 -14.58 28.62
C GLY A 189 -12.72 -14.89 28.00
N VAL A 190 -13.62 -13.91 27.92
CA VAL A 190 -14.97 -14.09 27.35
C VAL A 190 -14.95 -13.82 25.85
N VAL A 191 -15.29 -14.85 25.07
CA VAL A 191 -15.34 -14.77 23.61
C VAL A 191 -16.59 -14.03 23.15
N ILE A 192 -16.43 -12.79 22.67
CA ILE A 192 -17.53 -12.01 22.07
C ILE A 192 -17.76 -12.46 20.63
N ILE A 193 -16.68 -12.50 19.83
CA ILE A 193 -16.73 -12.85 18.42
C ILE A 193 -15.94 -14.15 18.24
N ARG A 194 -16.66 -15.24 18.02
CA ARG A 194 -16.04 -16.57 17.90
C ARG A 194 -15.02 -16.60 16.77
N GLY A 195 -13.82 -17.02 17.14
CA GLY A 195 -12.72 -17.26 16.21
C GLY A 195 -11.77 -16.09 16.03
N MET A 196 -12.00 -14.93 16.66
CA MET A 196 -11.04 -13.82 16.60
C MET A 196 -9.63 -14.25 16.97
N ALA A 197 -8.64 -13.68 16.26
CA ALA A 197 -7.25 -13.92 16.58
C ALA A 197 -6.86 -13.18 17.88
N PRO A 198 -5.87 -13.67 18.63
CA PRO A 198 -5.35 -12.98 19.79
C PRO A 198 -4.90 -11.56 19.44
N ILE A 199 -5.28 -10.59 20.27
CA ILE A 199 -4.86 -9.19 20.09
C ILE A 199 -3.33 -9.03 20.08
N MET A 200 -2.62 -9.91 20.79
CA MET A 200 -1.16 -9.87 20.89
C MET A 200 -0.46 -10.06 19.54
N GLU A 201 -1.02 -10.86 18.62
CA GLU A 201 -0.44 -11.03 17.28
C GLU A 201 -0.50 -9.72 16.48
N GLY A 202 -1.60 -8.97 16.60
CA GLY A 202 -1.72 -7.64 16.01
C GLY A 202 -0.75 -6.64 16.64
N MET A 203 -0.54 -6.72 17.95
CA MET A 203 0.42 -5.88 18.67
C MET A 203 1.87 -6.16 18.25
N ASP A 204 2.23 -7.42 18.00
CA ASP A 204 3.58 -7.79 17.53
C ASP A 204 3.87 -7.20 16.15
N ALA A 205 2.90 -7.24 15.23
CA ALA A 205 3.04 -6.60 13.91
C ALA A 205 3.22 -5.07 14.03
N ILE A 206 2.44 -4.40 14.89
CA ILE A 206 2.56 -2.96 15.15
C ILE A 206 3.92 -2.63 15.79
N ALA A 207 4.39 -3.45 16.72
CA ALA A 207 5.72 -3.29 17.32
C ALA A 207 6.83 -3.42 16.27
N GLY A 208 6.72 -4.37 15.34
CA GLY A 208 7.64 -4.50 14.20
C GLY A 208 7.69 -3.26 13.32
N ILE A 209 6.53 -2.68 13.00
CA ILE A 209 6.44 -1.40 12.27
C ILE A 209 7.14 -0.29 13.06
N ALA A 210 6.86 -0.16 14.35
CA ALA A 210 7.45 0.88 15.20
C ALA A 210 9.00 0.78 15.24
N ILE A 211 9.54 -0.43 15.36
CA ILE A 211 10.99 -0.67 15.35
C ILE A 211 11.62 -0.22 14.03
N VAL A 212 10.98 -0.52 12.89
CA VAL A 212 11.46 -0.08 11.57
C VAL A 212 11.40 1.43 11.42
N LEU A 213 10.30 2.07 11.84
CA LEU A 213 10.14 3.52 11.74
C LEU A 213 11.14 4.30 12.61
N LEU A 214 11.49 3.78 13.79
CA LEU A 214 12.53 4.35 14.65
C LEU A 214 13.86 4.53 13.92
N GLY A 215 14.24 3.58 13.06
CA GLY A 215 15.44 3.68 12.22
C GLY A 215 15.23 4.49 10.93
N THR A 216 14.05 4.39 10.34
CA THR A 216 13.78 4.91 8.99
C THR A 216 13.83 6.44 8.93
N PHE A 217 13.18 7.16 9.86
CA PHE A 217 13.16 8.64 9.81
C PHE A 217 14.55 9.28 9.97
N PRO A 218 15.40 8.85 10.93
CA PRO A 218 16.79 9.31 11.00
C PRO A 218 17.56 9.01 9.71
N VAL A 219 17.46 7.80 9.17
CA VAL A 219 18.14 7.41 7.92
C VAL A 219 17.68 8.27 6.76
N LEU A 220 16.38 8.49 6.58
CA LEU A 220 15.86 9.34 5.52
C LEU A 220 16.24 10.81 5.71
N THR A 221 16.34 11.29 6.95
CA THR A 221 16.81 12.65 7.24
C THR A 221 18.29 12.82 6.89
N ILE A 222 19.11 11.80 7.16
CA ILE A 222 20.52 11.78 6.75
C ILE A 222 20.61 11.68 5.22
N LEU A 223 19.80 10.81 4.60
CA LEU A 223 19.76 10.61 3.16
C LEU A 223 19.35 11.88 2.42
N THR A 224 18.33 12.61 2.89
CA THR A 224 17.94 13.89 2.29
C THR A 224 19.05 14.92 2.41
N LYS A 225 19.76 14.99 3.55
CA LYS A 225 20.92 15.90 3.71
C LYS A 225 22.10 15.53 2.81
N LEU A 226 22.42 14.24 2.70
CA LEU A 226 23.52 13.76 1.87
C LEU A 226 23.22 13.90 0.38
N LEU A 227 21.97 13.64 -0.01
CA LEU A 227 21.51 13.70 -1.39
C LEU A 227 20.94 15.07 -1.75
N ASP A 228 20.99 16.10 -0.90
CA ASP A 228 20.35 17.40 -1.16
C ASP A 228 20.81 18.00 -2.51
N ARG A 229 22.12 18.07 -2.74
CA ARG A 229 22.67 18.57 -4.01
C ARG A 229 22.27 17.73 -5.23
N PRO A 230 22.50 16.40 -5.27
CA PRO A 230 22.11 15.60 -6.44
C PRO A 230 20.59 15.55 -6.64
N LEU A 231 19.81 15.47 -5.56
CA LEU A 231 18.35 15.44 -5.60
C LEU A 231 17.78 16.76 -6.14
N ASN A 232 18.30 17.90 -5.70
CA ASN A 232 17.92 19.21 -6.24
C ASN A 232 18.35 19.38 -7.70
N ALA A 233 19.52 18.87 -8.09
CA ALA A 233 19.99 18.92 -9.47
C ALA A 233 19.10 18.08 -10.41
N VAL A 234 18.73 16.87 -9.99
CA VAL A 234 17.78 16.02 -10.73
C VAL A 234 16.38 16.62 -10.72
N GLY A 235 15.92 17.09 -9.56
CA GLY A 235 14.62 17.75 -9.37
C GLY A 235 14.42 18.92 -10.32
N LYS A 236 15.40 19.82 -10.44
CA LYS A 236 15.36 20.94 -11.39
C LYS A 236 15.22 20.48 -12.84
N LYS A 237 15.88 19.38 -13.25
CA LYS A 237 15.75 18.83 -14.61
C LYS A 237 14.34 18.30 -14.91
N ILE A 238 13.65 17.80 -13.89
CA ILE A 238 12.26 17.31 -14.02
C ILE A 238 11.20 18.37 -13.67
N GLY A 239 11.62 19.59 -13.35
CA GLY A 239 10.75 20.74 -13.09
C GLY A 239 10.22 20.82 -11.66
N MET A 240 10.90 20.21 -10.69
CA MET A 240 10.57 20.22 -9.27
C MET A 240 11.42 21.25 -8.50
N ASP A 241 10.81 21.91 -7.53
CA ASP A 241 11.52 22.66 -6.49
C ASP A 241 12.14 21.71 -5.43
N SER A 242 12.88 22.28 -4.46
CA SER A 242 13.56 21.53 -3.42
C SER A 242 12.62 20.80 -2.45
N THR A 243 11.48 21.42 -2.11
CA THR A 243 10.46 20.82 -1.23
C THR A 243 9.86 19.58 -1.90
N SER A 244 9.53 19.71 -3.17
CA SER A 244 9.06 18.62 -4.03
C SER A 244 10.09 17.50 -4.10
N ALA A 245 11.38 17.83 -4.26
CA ALA A 245 12.44 16.85 -4.34
C ALA A 245 12.58 16.06 -3.02
N ALA A 246 12.53 16.75 -1.88
CA ALA A 246 12.51 16.13 -0.55
C ALA A 246 11.28 15.23 -0.34
N GLY A 247 10.12 15.62 -0.86
CA GLY A 247 8.88 14.82 -0.80
C GLY A 247 9.04 13.41 -1.38
N ILE A 248 9.83 13.23 -2.43
CA ILE A 248 10.10 11.90 -3.04
C ILE A 248 10.79 10.98 -2.04
N VAL A 249 11.72 11.52 -1.24
CA VAL A 249 12.45 10.75 -0.23
C VAL A 249 11.56 10.47 0.98
N PHE A 250 10.85 11.47 1.50
CA PHE A 250 9.97 11.29 2.66
C PHE A 250 8.83 10.30 2.39
N THR A 251 8.30 10.29 1.16
CA THR A 251 7.29 9.32 0.71
C THR A 251 7.69 7.87 1.00
N LEU A 252 8.98 7.53 0.87
CA LEU A 252 9.46 6.16 1.10
C LEU A 252 9.23 5.70 2.54
N ALA A 253 9.26 6.60 3.53
CA ALA A 253 8.81 6.28 4.88
C ALA A 253 7.30 6.33 5.00
N ASN A 254 6.71 7.49 4.66
CA ASN A 254 5.28 7.72 4.87
C ASN A 254 4.79 8.93 4.03
N SER A 255 3.54 8.88 3.60
CA SER A 255 2.90 9.96 2.82
C SER A 255 2.46 11.18 3.63
N VAL A 256 2.21 11.03 4.93
CA VAL A 256 1.61 12.07 5.78
C VAL A 256 2.42 13.37 5.81
N PRO A 257 3.76 13.33 6.02
CA PRO A 257 4.57 14.55 5.94
C PRO A 257 4.53 15.20 4.56
N VAL A 258 4.40 14.39 3.51
CA VAL A 258 4.40 14.90 2.13
C VAL A 258 3.11 15.66 1.85
N TYR A 259 1.95 15.21 2.34
CA TYR A 259 0.68 15.93 2.19
C TYR A 259 0.74 17.32 2.81
N THR A 260 1.37 17.49 3.97
CA THR A 260 1.47 18.79 4.65
C THR A 260 2.49 19.72 3.99
N MET A 261 3.47 19.16 3.27
CA MET A 261 4.46 19.90 2.49
C MET A 261 3.94 20.37 1.12
N MET A 262 2.81 19.84 0.61
CA MET A 262 2.33 20.12 -0.76
C MET A 262 2.04 21.60 -1.01
N LYS A 263 1.58 22.33 0.01
CA LYS A 263 1.35 23.79 -0.07
C LYS A 263 2.62 24.59 -0.41
N ASP A 264 3.78 24.03 -0.08
CA ASP A 264 5.10 24.62 -0.30
C ASP A 264 5.79 24.06 -1.56
N MET A 265 5.05 23.29 -2.38
CA MET A 265 5.52 22.72 -3.64
C MET A 265 4.95 23.50 -4.83
N ASN A 266 5.71 23.56 -5.91
CA ASN A 266 5.19 23.99 -7.19
C ASN A 266 4.18 22.98 -7.74
N LYS A 267 3.26 23.44 -8.59
CA LYS A 267 2.12 22.61 -9.05
C LYS A 267 2.55 21.35 -9.81
N ARG A 268 3.66 21.42 -10.54
CA ARG A 268 4.25 20.27 -11.24
C ARG A 268 4.80 19.24 -10.25
N GLY A 269 5.46 19.71 -9.19
CA GLY A 269 6.03 18.94 -8.11
C GLY A 269 4.97 18.20 -7.31
N ILE A 270 3.79 18.81 -7.09
CA ILE A 270 2.64 18.13 -6.48
C ILE A 270 2.19 16.93 -7.33
N ILE A 271 2.08 17.09 -8.66
CA ILE A 271 1.68 16.00 -9.56
C ILE A 271 2.70 14.86 -9.53
N ILE A 272 3.99 15.17 -9.66
CA ILE A 272 5.06 14.16 -9.68
C ILE A 272 5.16 13.44 -8.32
N ASN A 273 5.14 14.18 -7.21
CA ASN A 273 5.13 13.59 -5.87
C ASN A 273 3.94 12.68 -5.67
N THR A 274 2.74 13.12 -6.06
CA THR A 274 1.54 12.31 -5.87
C THR A 274 1.56 11.05 -6.73
N ALA A 275 2.06 11.14 -7.97
CA ALA A 275 2.23 9.98 -8.84
C ALA A 275 3.22 8.96 -8.26
N TRP A 276 4.36 9.42 -7.73
CA TRP A 276 5.33 8.59 -7.01
C TRP A 276 4.75 7.96 -5.76
N LEU A 277 3.98 8.75 -5.00
CA LEU A 277 3.42 8.39 -3.71
C LEU A 277 2.47 7.19 -3.77
N VAL A 278 1.62 7.12 -4.79
CA VAL A 278 0.63 6.04 -4.96
C VAL A 278 1.26 4.64 -4.83
N PRO A 279 2.29 4.29 -5.63
CA PRO A 279 2.95 3.00 -5.46
C PRO A 279 4.06 3.00 -4.41
N ALA A 280 4.81 4.09 -4.23
CA ALA A 280 6.07 4.06 -3.47
C ALA A 280 5.90 4.33 -1.97
N THR A 281 4.72 4.79 -1.52
CA THR A 281 4.57 5.15 -0.11
C THR A 281 4.84 4.00 0.83
N ALA A 282 5.56 4.30 1.92
CA ALA A 282 5.94 3.36 2.96
C ALA A 282 6.74 2.15 2.47
N ALA A 283 7.35 2.23 1.28
CA ALA A 283 8.23 1.17 0.77
C ALA A 283 9.40 0.87 1.71
N LEU A 284 9.89 1.86 2.45
CA LEU A 284 10.94 1.70 3.47
C LEU A 284 10.42 1.97 4.90
N GLY A 285 9.11 2.11 5.08
CA GLY A 285 8.47 2.43 6.36
C GLY A 285 7.47 1.35 6.76
N ASP A 286 6.21 1.76 6.95
CA ASP A 286 5.12 0.93 7.49
C ASP A 286 4.99 -0.43 6.76
N HIS A 287 4.92 -0.41 5.43
CA HIS A 287 4.75 -1.63 4.65
C HIS A 287 5.97 -2.56 4.72
N LEU A 288 7.19 -2.00 4.83
CA LEU A 288 8.40 -2.80 5.06
C LEU A 288 8.36 -3.43 6.45
N GLY A 289 8.08 -2.64 7.48
CA GLY A 289 8.03 -3.12 8.86
C GLY A 289 6.96 -4.19 9.07
N PHE A 290 5.79 -3.98 8.48
CA PHE A 290 4.73 -4.98 8.47
C PHE A 290 5.17 -6.27 7.77
N THR A 291 5.70 -6.15 6.54
CA THR A 291 6.17 -7.32 5.78
C THR A 291 7.28 -8.06 6.51
N ALA A 292 8.19 -7.35 7.18
CA ALA A 292 9.23 -7.94 8.01
C ALA A 292 8.68 -8.67 9.24
N GLY A 293 7.56 -8.21 9.80
CA GLY A 293 6.89 -8.86 10.92
C GLY A 293 6.13 -10.13 10.52
N VAL A 294 5.49 -10.15 9.35
CA VAL A 294 4.57 -11.24 8.95
C VAL A 294 5.12 -12.19 7.90
N GLN A 295 5.93 -11.70 6.96
CA GLN A 295 6.52 -12.51 5.88
C GLN A 295 7.84 -11.90 5.38
N PRO A 296 8.97 -12.12 6.10
CA PRO A 296 10.26 -11.50 5.77
C PRO A 296 10.76 -11.78 4.35
N SER A 297 10.43 -12.94 3.78
CA SER A 297 10.83 -13.31 2.41
C SER A 297 10.22 -12.39 1.34
N MET A 298 9.12 -11.71 1.65
CA MET A 298 8.42 -10.81 0.74
C MET A 298 8.91 -9.35 0.83
N ILE A 299 9.84 -9.01 1.74
CA ILE A 299 10.38 -7.65 1.85
C ILE A 299 10.94 -7.18 0.50
N THR A 300 11.89 -7.92 -0.07
CA THR A 300 12.54 -7.55 -1.33
C THR A 300 11.54 -7.41 -2.49
N PRO A 301 10.64 -8.39 -2.73
CA PRO A 301 9.56 -8.25 -3.71
C PRO A 301 8.70 -6.99 -3.54
N VAL A 302 8.26 -6.68 -2.32
CA VAL A 302 7.41 -5.52 -2.03
C VAL A 302 8.15 -4.22 -2.31
N VAL A 303 9.36 -4.07 -1.75
CA VAL A 303 10.15 -2.85 -1.90
C VAL A 303 10.47 -2.60 -3.37
N ILE A 304 10.97 -3.61 -4.09
CA ILE A 304 11.35 -3.47 -5.50
C ILE A 304 10.12 -3.21 -6.38
N GLY A 305 9.01 -3.92 -6.15
CA GLY A 305 7.76 -3.71 -6.90
C GLY A 305 7.23 -2.28 -6.74
N LYS A 306 7.19 -1.77 -5.50
CA LYS A 306 6.74 -0.40 -5.19
C LYS A 306 7.64 0.67 -5.81
N ILE A 307 8.95 0.51 -5.67
CA ILE A 307 9.92 1.46 -6.25
C ILE A 307 9.86 1.43 -7.79
N ALA A 308 9.74 0.25 -8.40
CA ALA A 308 9.65 0.13 -9.85
C ALA A 308 8.41 0.86 -10.39
N ALA A 309 7.21 0.61 -9.83
CA ALA A 309 6.01 1.35 -10.19
C ALA A 309 6.18 2.85 -9.96
N GLY A 310 6.79 3.27 -8.84
CA GLY A 310 7.08 4.67 -8.56
C GLY A 310 7.97 5.34 -9.60
N ILE A 311 9.05 4.68 -10.03
CA ILE A 311 9.95 5.22 -11.07
C ILE A 311 9.19 5.40 -12.38
N PHE A 312 8.35 4.42 -12.76
CA PHE A 312 7.46 4.55 -13.91
C PHE A 312 6.46 5.70 -13.75
N ALA A 313 5.93 5.92 -12.55
CA ALA A 313 5.00 7.01 -12.26
C ALA A 313 5.67 8.39 -12.38
N ILE A 314 6.92 8.53 -11.92
CA ILE A 314 7.73 9.74 -12.13
C ILE A 314 7.97 9.97 -13.63
N ALA A 315 8.37 8.93 -14.37
CA ALA A 315 8.61 9.05 -15.81
C ALA A 315 7.34 9.46 -16.57
N LEU A 316 6.21 8.80 -16.30
CA LEU A 316 4.93 9.09 -16.94
C LEU A 316 4.41 10.49 -16.56
N SER A 317 4.50 10.88 -15.28
CA SER A 317 4.10 12.22 -14.84
C SER A 317 4.97 13.31 -15.43
N TYR A 318 6.29 13.11 -15.53
CA TYR A 318 7.19 14.03 -16.19
C TYR A 318 6.79 14.27 -17.66
N LEU A 319 6.47 13.21 -18.40
CA LEU A 319 6.04 13.30 -19.80
C LEU A 319 4.69 14.04 -19.93
N LEU A 320 3.71 13.70 -19.09
CA LEU A 320 2.36 14.30 -19.12
C LEU A 320 2.30 15.74 -18.58
N THR A 321 3.35 16.21 -17.91
CA THR A 321 3.45 17.58 -17.36
C THR A 321 4.45 18.44 -18.11
N ARG A 322 5.05 17.94 -19.20
CA ARG A 322 6.08 18.67 -19.97
C ARG A 322 5.63 20.05 -20.46
N ASN A 323 4.34 20.20 -20.75
CA ASN A 323 3.76 21.43 -21.29
C ASN A 323 3.08 22.31 -20.24
N MET A 324 3.19 21.97 -18.95
CA MET A 324 2.71 22.88 -17.90
C MET A 324 3.69 24.04 -17.82
N GLU A 325 3.21 25.27 -18.06
CA GLU A 325 3.98 26.48 -17.86
C GLU A 325 4.54 26.46 -16.44
N GLN A 326 5.87 26.60 -16.33
CA GLN A 326 6.51 26.80 -15.03
C GLN A 326 6.13 28.20 -14.59
N GLU A 327 5.09 28.35 -13.76
CA GLU A 327 4.90 29.56 -12.98
C GLU A 327 6.17 29.75 -12.15
N GLN A 328 7.03 30.65 -12.63
CA GLN A 328 8.20 31.09 -11.89
C GLN A 328 7.68 31.74 -10.62
N VAL A 329 7.97 31.12 -9.46
CA VAL A 329 7.87 31.78 -8.17
C VAL A 329 8.80 32.98 -8.25
N SER A 330 8.23 34.16 -8.50
CA SER A 330 8.92 35.43 -8.42
C SER A 330 9.51 35.52 -7.01
N ALA A 331 10.83 35.47 -6.91
CA ALA A 331 11.52 35.85 -5.69
C ALA A 331 11.05 37.25 -5.29
N LYS A 332 10.45 37.36 -4.12
CA LYS A 332 10.28 38.61 -3.38
C LYS A 332 11.06 38.49 -2.09
#